data_AF-A0A1F5JLW2-F1
#
_entry.id   AF-A0A1F5JLW2-F1
#
_cell.length_a   1.000
_cell.length_b   1.000
_cell.length_c   1.000
_cell.angle_alpha   90.00
_cell.angle_beta   90.00
_cell.angle_gamma   90.00
#
_symmetry.space_group_name_H-M   'P 1'
#
loop_
_entity.id
_entity.type
_entity.pdbx_description
1 polymer ?
#
loop_
_entity_poly.entity_id
_entity_poly.type
_entity_poly.pdbx_seq_one_letter_code
_entity_poly.pdbx_strand_id
1 'polypeptide(L)' 'MSKDKLISTITIVYFMIGFVFSVAFALYYRWPFLSFLSPGFYSVILTWPFQVIGFTRDLLTYGLAGKPI' A
#
# COMPACT_ATOMS: atom_id res chain seq x y z
N MET A 1 -23.85 -14.23 9.59
CA MET A 1 -23.58 -13.17 8.58
C MET A 1 -23.95 -13.72 7.22
N SER A 2 -24.67 -12.98 6.36
CA SER A 2 -24.90 -13.45 4.97
C SER A 2 -23.57 -13.51 4.21
N LYS A 3 -23.46 -14.39 3.21
CA LYS A 3 -22.24 -14.55 2.41
C LYS A 3 -21.83 -13.22 1.77
N ASP A 4 -22.79 -12.42 1.31
CA ASP A 4 -22.54 -11.10 0.70
C ASP A 4 -21.94 -10.12 1.70
N LYS A 5 -22.45 -10.10 2.93
CA LYS A 5 -21.90 -9.25 4.00
C LYS A 5 -20.48 -9.68 4.36
N LEU A 6 -20.19 -10.98 4.37
CA LEU A 6 -18.85 -11.49 4.64
C LEU A 6 -17.85 -11.08 3.56
N ILE A 7 -18.19 -11.28 2.29
CA ILE A 7 -17.32 -10.89 1.17
C ILE A 7 -17.09 -9.38 1.20
N SER A 8 -18.16 -8.59 1.38
CA SER A 8 -18.05 -7.13 1.48
C SER A 8 -17.12 -6.69 2.62
N THR A 9 -17.28 -7.26 3.82
CA THR A 9 -16.40 -6.96 4.95
C THR A 9 -14.95 -7.33 4.64
N ILE A 10 -14.69 -8.51 4.07
CA ILE A 10 -13.34 -8.94 3.70
C ILE A 10 -12.72 -7.97 2.68
N THR A 11 -13.48 -7.56 1.66
CA THR A 11 -13.01 -6.60 0.66
C THR A 11 -12.69 -5.25 1.27
N ILE A 12 -13.55 -4.74 2.18
CA ILE A 12 -13.30 -3.48 2.89
C ILE A 12 -12.03 -3.58 3.72
N VAL A 13 -11.87 -4.65 4.50
CA VAL A 13 -10.68 -4.87 5.31
C VAL A 13 -9.43 -4.96 4.43
N TYR A 14 -9.48 -5.72 3.34
CA TYR A 14 -8.38 -5.82 2.37
C TYR A 14 -7.98 -4.45 1.81
N PHE A 15 -8.97 -3.64 1.41
CA PHE A 15 -8.76 -2.29 0.89
C PHE A 15 -8.14 -1.38 1.95
N MET A 16 -8.64 -1.41 3.19
CA MET A 16 -8.12 -0.58 4.28
C MET A 16 -6.67 -0.93 4.63
N ILE A 17 -6.32 -2.21 4.63
CA ILE A 17 -4.92 -2.65 4.81
C ILE A 17 -4.06 -2.12 3.65
N GLY A 18 -4.54 -2.27 2.40
CA GLY A 18 -3.85 -1.75 1.23
C GLY A 18 -3.66 -0.23 1.25
N PHE A 19 -4.65 0.51 1.76
CA PHE A 19 -4.56 1.96 1.95
C PHE A 19 -3.42 2.33 2.91
N VAL A 20 -3.31 1.63 4.05
CA VAL A 20 -2.22 1.85 5.01
C VAL A 20 -0.85 1.59 4.36
N PHE A 21 -0.71 0.50 3.59
CA PHE A 21 0.53 0.24 2.85
C PHE A 21 0.83 1.32 1.82
N SER A 22 -0.19 1.80 1.10
CA SER A 22 0.00 2.85 0.07
C SER A 22 0.47 4.16 0.69
N VAL A 23 -0.03 4.52 1.86
CA VAL A 23 0.48 5.66 2.64
C VAL A 23 1.92 5.42 3.08
N ALA A 24 2.24 4.23 3.61
CA ALA A 24 3.61 3.89 4.01
C ALA A 24 4.60 3.97 2.83
N PHE A 25 4.19 3.48 1.66
CA PHE A 25 4.95 3.61 0.41
C PHE A 25 5.14 5.07 0.02
N ALA A 26 4.06 5.85 -0.03
CA ALA A 26 4.13 7.25 -0.40
C ALA A 26 5.08 8.04 0.52
N LEU A 27 5.09 7.73 1.82
CA LEU A 27 6.03 8.32 2.77
C LEU A 27 7.48 7.85 2.55
N TYR A 28 7.68 6.54 2.45
CA TYR A 28 9.01 5.94 2.34
C TYR A 28 9.73 6.32 1.04
N TYR A 29 9.01 6.28 -0.08
CA TYR A 29 9.48 6.67 -1.39
C TYR A 29 9.24 8.15 -1.68
N ARG A 30 8.89 8.97 -0.67
CA ARG A 30 8.76 10.43 -0.78
C ARG A 30 7.94 10.90 -1.99
N TRP A 31 6.81 10.25 -2.24
CA TRP A 31 5.91 10.60 -3.34
C TRP A 31 5.35 12.02 -3.17
N PRO A 32 4.99 12.71 -4.26
CA PRO A 32 4.33 14.01 -4.19
C PRO A 32 3.04 13.93 -3.35
N PHE A 33 2.70 14.99 -2.60
CA PHE A 33 1.50 15.00 -1.75
C PHE A 33 0.20 14.64 -2.49
N LEU A 34 0.10 14.99 -3.78
CA LEU A 34 -1.05 14.70 -4.63
C LEU A 34 -1.01 13.29 -5.26
N SER A 35 -0.06 12.44 -4.88
CA SER A 35 0.08 11.09 -5.46
C SER A 35 -1.13 10.21 -5.21
N PHE A 36 -1.97 10.49 -4.22
CA PHE A 36 -3.22 9.76 -3.98
C PHE A 36 -4.23 9.88 -5.14
N LEU A 37 -4.05 10.86 -6.03
CA LEU A 37 -4.82 11.01 -7.27
C LEU A 37 -4.24 10.18 -8.42
N SER A 38 -3.07 9.58 -8.25
CA SER A 38 -2.38 8.84 -9.29
C SER A 38 -2.78 7.36 -9.32
N PRO A 39 -2.74 6.71 -10.51
CA PRO A 39 -2.94 5.27 -10.62
C PRO A 39 -1.96 4.44 -9.78
N GLY A 40 -0.74 4.96 -9.54
CA GLY A 40 0.28 4.27 -8.75
C GLY A 40 -0.11 4.11 -7.28
N PHE A 41 -0.90 5.03 -6.72
CA PHE A 41 -1.37 4.87 -5.35
C PHE A 41 -2.39 3.76 -5.23
N TYR A 42 -3.38 3.72 -6.12
CA TYR A 42 -4.39 2.66 -6.13
C TYR A 42 -3.83 1.29 -6.52
N SER A 43 -2.77 1.24 -7.34
CA SER A 43 -2.11 -0.02 -7.66
C SER A 43 -1.50 -0.66 -6.40
N VAL A 44 -0.90 0.13 -5.50
CA VAL A 44 -0.41 -0.37 -4.21
C VAL A 44 -1.57 -0.83 -3.32
N ILE A 45 -2.69 -0.09 -3.26
CA ILE A 45 -3.86 -0.51 -2.46
C ILE A 45 -4.36 -1.89 -2.90
N LEU A 46 -4.46 -2.12 -4.20
CA LEU A 46 -5.04 -3.35 -4.74
C LEU A 46 -4.05 -4.51 -4.74
N THR A 47 -2.74 -4.24 -4.78
CA THR A 47 -1.70 -5.26 -4.92
C THR A 47 -0.72 -5.31 -3.75
N TRP A 48 -1.08 -4.72 -2.60
CA TRP A 48 -0.22 -4.62 -1.42
C TRP A 48 0.45 -5.95 -1.01
N PRO A 49 -0.18 -7.14 -1.07
CA PRO A 49 0.48 -8.37 -0.64
C PRO A 49 1.76 -8.68 -1.44
N PHE A 50 1.78 -8.30 -2.72
CA PHE A 50 2.95 -8.46 -3.58
C PHE A 50 3.94 -7.32 -3.38
N GLN A 51 3.44 -6.08 -3.25
CA GLN A 51 4.27 -4.89 -3.09
C GLN A 51 5.05 -4.91 -1.77
N VAL A 52 4.46 -5.43 -0.69
CA VAL A 52 5.09 -5.51 0.65
C VAL A 52 6.42 -6.27 0.63
N ILE A 53 6.57 -7.26 -0.23
CA ILE A 53 7.83 -8.01 -0.36
C ILE A 53 8.94 -7.07 -0.86
N GLY A 54 8.64 -6.26 -1.88
CA GLY A 54 9.56 -5.26 -2.41
C GLY A 54 9.87 -4.17 -1.39
N PHE A 55 8.83 -3.64 -0.74
CA PHE A 55 8.96 -2.65 0.33
C PHE A 55 9.86 -3.11 1.46
N THR A 56 9.66 -4.35 1.93
CA THR A 56 10.46 -4.91 3.03
C THR A 56 11.91 -5.04 2.61
N ARG A 57 12.18 -5.51 1.38
CA ARG A 57 13.56 -5.58 0.85
C ARG A 57 14.19 -4.20 0.76
N ASP A 58 13.45 -3.22 0.24
CA ASP A 58 13.94 -1.84 0.14
C ASP A 58 14.19 -1.24 1.53
N LEU A 59 13.31 -1.49 2.50
CA LEU A 59 13.48 -1.04 3.88
C LEU A 59 14.71 -1.67 4.55
N LEU A 60 14.95 -2.97 4.30
CA LEU A 60 16.13 -3.67 4.81
C LEU A 60 17.42 -3.20 4.13
N THR A 61 17.35 -2.80 2.85
CA THR A 61 18.51 -2.41 2.05
C THR A 61 18.90 -0.95 2.25
N TYR A 62 17.91 -0.04 2.23
CA TYR A 62 18.12 1.40 2.28
C TYR A 62 17.80 2.01 3.66
N GLY A 63 17.29 1.21 4.59
CA GLY A 63 16.95 1.66 5.95
C GLY A 63 15.80 2.68 5.97
N LEU A 64 15.60 3.32 7.12
CA LEU A 64 14.54 4.32 7.31
C LEU A 64 14.76 5.62 6.52
N ALA A 65 15.96 5.82 5.97
CA ALA A 65 16.26 6.99 5.14
C ALA A 65 15.53 6.96 3.79
N GLY A 66 15.02 5.79 3.40
CA GLY A 66 14.33 5.58 2.14
C GLY A 66 15.28 5.38 0.97
N LYS A 67 14.75 4.83 -0.11
CA LYS A 67 15.44 4.79 -1.39
C LYS A 67 15.42 6.20 -2.01
N PRO A 68 16.56 6.77 -2.45
CA PRO A 68 16.52 7.97 -3.28
C PRO A 68 15.80 7.63 -4.59
N ILE A 69 14.74 8.39 -4.91
CA ILE A 69 13.97 8.26 -6.15
C ILE A 69 14.85 8.67 -7.33
#